data_AF-A0A9E1W634-F1
#
_entry.id   AF-A0A9E1W634-F1
#
_cell.length_a   1.000
_cell.length_b   1.000
_cell.length_c   1.000
_cell.angle_alpha   90.00
_cell.angle_beta   90.00
_cell.angle_gamma   90.00
#
_symmetry.space_group_name_H-M   'P 1'
#
loop_
_entity.id
_entity.type
_entity.pdbx_description
1 polymer ?
#
loop_
_entity_poly.entity_id
_entity_poly.type
_entity_poly.pdbx_seq_one_letter_code
_entity_poly.pdbx_strand_id
1 'polypeptide(L)' 'RRLVIRLTHAPTPELIESLNTNFADIVVAGAFETIDATSSEQNDDDFVHLHRIAFEFNCRHFARLRQLIDALNAATLE' A
#
# COMPACT_ATOMS: atom_id res chain seq x y z
N ARG A 1 -1.69 13.60 -2.66
CA ARG A 1 -2.22 13.31 -1.30
C ARG A 1 -1.66 11.96 -0.87
N ARG A 2 -1.07 11.85 0.32
CA ARG A 2 -0.54 10.55 0.79
C ARG A 2 -1.70 9.63 1.14
N LEU A 3 -1.78 8.50 0.46
CA LEU A 3 -2.77 7.45 0.72
C LEU A 3 -2.04 6.30 1.43
N VAL A 4 -2.64 5.80 2.50
CA VAL A 4 -2.12 4.67 3.27
C VAL A 4 -3.09 3.50 3.15
N ILE A 5 -2.57 2.33 2.77
CA ILE A 5 -3.33 1.08 2.68
C ILE A 5 -2.82 0.15 3.79
N ARG A 6 -3.75 -0.39 4.58
CA ARG A 6 -3.48 -1.44 5.56
C ARG A 6 -3.58 -2.81 4.87
N LEU A 7 -2.58 -3.65 5.09
CA LEU A 7 -2.40 -4.98 4.50
C LEU A 7 -2.36 -6.01 5.63
N THR A 8 -3.00 -7.15 5.41
CA THR A 8 -2.95 -8.30 6.33
C THR A 8 -1.62 -9.03 6.29
N HIS A 9 -0.88 -8.94 5.20
CA HIS A 9 0.40 -9.60 5.00
C HIS A 9 1.51 -8.59 4.69
N ALA A 10 2.74 -8.95 5.05
CA ALA A 10 3.92 -8.17 4.73
C ALA A 10 4.12 -8.13 3.21
N PRO A 11 4.11 -6.94 2.58
CA PRO A 11 4.48 -6.87 1.18
C PRO A 11 5.94 -7.25 1.03
N THR A 12 6.23 -8.21 0.17
CA THR A 12 7.61 -8.56 -0.19
C THR A 12 8.24 -7.41 -0.99
N PRO A 13 9.58 -7.27 -0.99
CA PRO A 13 10.25 -6.27 -1.82
C PRO A 13 9.88 -6.40 -3.31
N GLU A 14 9.72 -7.63 -3.80
CA GLU A 14 9.31 -7.92 -5.18
C GLU A 14 7.89 -7.42 -5.48
N LEU A 15 6.97 -7.51 -4.51
CA LEU A 15 5.64 -6.95 -4.63
C LEU A 15 5.72 -5.42 -4.73
N ILE A 16 6.51 -4.76 -3.87
CA ILE A 16 6.69 -3.31 -3.92
C ILE A 16 7.26 -2.84 -5.27
N GLU A 17 8.26 -3.54 -5.81
CA GLU A 17 8.81 -3.23 -7.15
C GLU A 17 7.75 -3.42 -8.25
N SER A 18 6.97 -4.49 -8.17
CA SER A 18 5.87 -4.74 -9.10
C SER A 18 4.79 -3.65 -9.01
N LEU A 19 4.47 -3.16 -7.80
CA LEU A 19 3.50 -2.07 -7.62
C LEU A 19 4.04 -0.76 -8.22
N ASN A 20 5.31 -0.44 -7.96
CA ASN A 20 5.96 0.73 -8.53
C ASN A 20 5.99 0.68 -10.06
N THR A 21 6.19 -0.49 -10.66
CA THR A 21 6.23 -0.64 -12.12
C THR A 21 4.83 -0.59 -12.73
N ASN A 22 3.87 -1.33 -12.18
CA ASN A 22 2.52 -1.47 -12.77
C ASN A 22 1.59 -0.28 -12.46
N PHE A 23 1.83 0.44 -11.37
CA PHE A 23 0.96 1.49 -10.86
C PHE A 23 1.66 2.86 -10.75
N ALA A 24 2.83 3.06 -11.38
CA ALA A 24 3.50 4.38 -11.45
C ALA A 24 2.57 5.51 -11.96
N ASP A 25 1.65 5.20 -12.87
CA ASP A 25 0.69 6.15 -13.43
C ASP A 25 -0.25 6.80 -12.38
N ILE A 26 -0.52 6.10 -11.28
CA ILE A 26 -1.35 6.63 -10.19
C ILE A 26 -0.57 7.30 -9.07
N VAL A 27 0.76 7.22 -9.12
CA VAL A 27 1.69 7.84 -8.18
C VAL A 27 2.07 9.22 -8.72
N VAL A 28 1.77 10.28 -7.96
CA VAL A 28 2.08 11.67 -8.35
C VAL A 28 3.57 11.95 -8.24
N ALA A 29 4.18 11.48 -7.16
CA ALA A 29 5.59 11.65 -6.86
C ALA A 29 6.05 10.57 -5.89
N GLY A 30 7.33 10.19 -6.01
CA GLY A 30 7.93 9.15 -5.19
C GLY A 30 7.55 7.74 -5.67
N ALA A 31 7.40 6.83 -4.71
CA ALA A 31 7.21 5.40 -4.92
C ALA A 31 6.27 4.84 -3.86
N PHE A 32 5.82 3.60 -4.04
CA PHE A 32 5.22 2.83 -2.96
C PHE A 32 6.28 2.54 -1.90
N GLU A 33 5.98 2.92 -0.66
CA GLU A 33 6.84 2.72 0.51
C GLU A 33 6.09 1.93 1.58
N THR A 34 6.77 1.00 2.23
CA THR A 34 6.24 0.35 3.44
C THR A 34 6.45 1.26 4.62
N ILE A 35 5.39 1.54 5.37
CA ILE A 35 5.46 2.32 6.60
C ILE A 35 5.18 1.43 7.79
N ASP A 36 5.82 1.72 8.91
CA ASP A 36 5.53 1.06 10.17
C ASP A 36 4.22 1.59 10.79
N ALA A 37 3.70 0.88 11.80
CA ALA A 37 2.56 1.35 12.57
C ALA A 37 2.90 2.69 13.22
N THR A 38 2.04 3.68 13.05
CA THR A 38 2.27 4.98 13.67
C THR A 38 2.27 4.82 15.19
N SER A 39 3.08 5.63 15.90
CA SER A 39 3.19 5.52 17.38
C SER A 39 1.85 5.71 18.11
N SER A 40 0.86 6.36 17.47
CA SER A 40 -0.52 6.45 17.98
C SER A 40 -1.31 5.14 17.84
N GLU A 41 -1.07 4.33 16.80
CA GLU A 41 -1.73 3.04 16.60
C GLU A 41 -1.13 1.95 17.52
N GLN A 42 0.18 2.01 17.79
CA GLN A 42 0.84 1.08 18.73
C GLN A 42 0.33 1.22 20.16
N ASN A 43 -0.14 2.41 20.55
CA ASN A 43 -0.61 2.68 21.90
C ASN A 43 -2.04 2.18 22.17
N ASP A 44 -2.81 1.86 21.12
CA ASP A 44 -4.22 1.42 21.21
C ASP A 44 -4.39 -0.07 20.88
N ASP A 45 -3.31 -0.80 20.58
CA ASP A 45 -3.30 -2.20 20.10
C ASP A 45 -4.16 -2.43 18.83
N ASP A 46 -4.54 -1.35 18.14
CA ASP A 46 -5.46 -1.37 17.00
C ASP A 46 -4.73 -1.83 15.73
N PHE A 47 -4.78 -3.14 15.47
CA PHE A 47 -4.26 -3.77 14.26
C PHE A 47 -2.77 -3.49 13.98
N VAL A 48 -1.96 -3.42 15.04
CA VAL A 48 -0.51 -3.14 14.97
C VAL A 48 0.24 -4.18 14.11
N HIS A 49 -0.27 -5.40 14.06
CA HIS A 49 0.26 -6.51 13.26
C HIS A 49 0.03 -6.35 11.73
N LEU A 50 -0.82 -5.42 11.30
CA LEU A 50 -1.07 -5.19 9.87
C LEU A 50 0.05 -4.33 9.27
N HIS A 51 0.57 -4.78 8.13
CA HIS A 51 1.55 -4.02 7.38
C HIS A 51 0.88 -2.84 6.67
N ARG A 52 1.61 -1.76 6.42
CA ARG A 52 1.06 -0.57 5.78
C ARG A 52 1.93 -0.18 4.58
N ILE A 53 1.29 0.14 3.47
CA ILE A 53 1.95 0.78 2.33
C ILE A 53 1.40 2.19 2.17
N ALA A 54 2.28 3.13 1.83
CA ALA A 54 1.93 4.50 1.54
C ALA A 54 2.47 4.92 0.18
N PHE A 55 1.76 5.80 -0.50
CA PHE A 55 2.21 6.45 -1.73
C PHE A 55 1.43 7.74 -1.98
N GLU A 56 1.95 8.59 -2.85
CA GLU A 56 1.24 9.82 -3.22
C GLU A 56 0.23 9.56 -4.35
N PHE A 57 -1.04 9.37 -3.98
CA PHE A 57 -2.09 9.11 -4.96
C PHE A 57 -2.55 10.39 -5.68
N ASN A 58 -2.79 10.27 -6.99
CA ASN A 58 -3.23 11.38 -7.83
C ASN A 58 -4.71 11.75 -7.71
N CYS A 59 -5.50 11.00 -6.94
CA CYS A 59 -6.94 11.21 -6.73
C CYS A 59 -7.77 11.31 -8.03
N ARG A 60 -7.23 10.81 -9.15
CA ARG A 60 -7.88 10.85 -10.48
C ARG A 60 -8.24 9.45 -10.97
N HIS A 61 -7.40 8.46 -10.68
CA HIS A 61 -7.52 7.13 -11.26
C HIS A 61 -8.04 6.09 -10.24
N PHE A 62 -9.32 6.21 -9.85
CA PHE A 62 -9.95 5.31 -8.89
C PHE A 62 -10.10 3.86 -9.41
N ALA A 63 -10.28 3.67 -10.72
CA ALA A 63 -10.31 2.32 -11.31
C ALA A 63 -8.97 1.59 -11.16
N ARG A 64 -7.86 2.30 -11.36
CA ARG A 64 -6.51 1.78 -11.10
C ARG A 64 -6.26 1.49 -9.63
N LEU A 65 -6.76 2.34 -8.73
CA LEU A 65 -6.71 2.06 -7.29
C LEU A 65 -7.43 0.75 -6.94
N ARG A 66 -8.58 0.45 -7.58
CA ARG A 66 -9.26 -0.83 -7.38
C ARG A 66 -8.42 -2.01 -7.89
N GLN A 67 -7.76 -1.87 -9.05
CA GLN A 67 -6.84 -2.89 -9.56
C GLN A 67 -5.62 -3.10 -8.67
N LEU A 68 -5.09 -2.03 -8.05
CA LEU A 68 -4.02 -2.12 -7.06
C LEU A 68 -4.46 -2.99 -5.87
N ILE A 69 -5.65 -2.73 -5.34
CA ILE A 69 -6.23 -3.52 -4.25
C ILE A 69 -6.41 -4.98 -4.66
N ASP A 70 -6.85 -5.24 -5.90
CA ASP A 70 -6.99 -6.60 -6.43
C ASP A 70 -5.65 -7.34 -6.50
N ALA A 71 -4.61 -6.69 -7.04
CA ALA A 71 -3.25 -7.24 -7.11
C ALA A 71 -2.66 -7.53 -5.72
N LEU A 72 -2.90 -6.64 -4.76
CA LEU A 72 -2.47 -6.84 -3.37
C LEU A 72 -3.16 -8.04 -2.72
N ASN A 73 -4.46 -8.22 -2.96
CA ASN A 73 -5.19 -9.39 -2.46
C ASN A 73 -4.74 -10.69 -3.17
N ALA A 74 -4.49 -10.64 -4.48
CA ALA A 74 -4.01 -11.80 -5.23
C ALA A 74 -2.64 -12.28 -4.73
N ALA A 75 -1.72 -11.36 -4.42
CA ALA A 75 -0.41 -11.67 -3.85
C ALA A 75 -0.47 -12.21 -2.41
N THR A 76 -1.64 -12.16 -1.77
CA THR A 76 -1.86 -12.66 -0.41
C THR A 76 -2.51 -14.05 -0.41
N LEU A 77 -3.06 -14.52 -1.54
CA LEU A 77 -3.86 -15.75 -1.63
C LEU A 77 -3.01 -17.02 -1.88
N GLU A 78 -1.71 -16.99 -1.59
CA GLU A 78 -0.79 -18.14 -1.76
C GLU A 78 -0.63 -18.97 -0.48
#